data_AF-A0A957JRI6-F1
#
_entry.id   AF-A0A957JRI6-F1
#
_cell.length_a   1.000
_cell.length_b   1.000
_cell.length_c   1.000
_cell.angle_alpha   90.00
_cell.angle_beta   90.00
_cell.angle_gamma   90.00
#
_symmetry.space_group_name_H-M   'P 1'
#
loop_
_entity.id
_entity.type
_entity.pdbx_description
1 polymer ?
#
loop_
_entity_poly.entity_id
_entity_poly.type
_entity_poly.pdbx_seq_one_letter_code
_entity_poly.pdbx_strand_id
1 'polypeptide(L)'
;IVSSTGSAGTIACGDFLKQQFPGSKIVASEALQCPTLLNNGFGDHRIEGIGDKHVPWVHNIKNTDMVVAIDDNAPMNIMRLFNDEIGQEFLVNQGVEESMVHQLRLLGISGIANVLTAVKFAKYYEMTEDDVVLTVATDSMDMYGSRVEEMDAAHGALSMLDAAGIYQRYIMGTTIDHVQELGYYDRKRIHNLKYYTWVEQQGKTYDEIQAQWYDDSYWTSIHGKADEIDRLIMAFNERVQGG
;
A
#
# COMPACT_ATOMS: atom_id res chain seq x y z
N ILE A 1 9.29 -4.17 4.76
CA ILE A 1 8.21 -4.26 3.75
C ILE A 1 7.43 -2.95 3.75
N VAL A 2 7.07 -2.47 2.56
CA VAL A 2 6.09 -1.40 2.38
C VAL A 2 4.87 -1.95 1.66
N SER A 3 3.68 -1.59 2.12
CA SER A 3 2.44 -2.06 1.49
C SER A 3 1.28 -1.16 1.85
N SER A 4 0.44 -0.88 0.87
CA SER A 4 -0.82 -0.17 1.09
C SER A 4 -1.81 -1.00 1.87
N THR A 5 -2.52 -0.36 2.79
CA THR A 5 -3.40 -1.05 3.71
C THR A 5 -4.82 -1.10 3.15
N GLY A 6 -5.15 -2.22 2.50
CA GLY A 6 -6.53 -2.66 2.22
C GLY A 6 -7.15 -3.35 3.43
N SER A 7 -7.34 -4.66 3.32
CA SER A 7 -7.70 -5.53 4.45
C SER A 7 -6.59 -5.70 5.51
N ALA A 8 -5.38 -5.21 5.22
CA ALA A 8 -4.15 -5.45 5.97
C ALA A 8 -3.64 -6.90 5.98
N GLY A 9 -4.17 -7.79 5.13
CA GLY A 9 -3.68 -9.16 5.02
C GLY A 9 -2.23 -9.25 4.50
N THR A 10 -1.92 -8.52 3.42
CA THR A 10 -0.57 -8.56 2.80
C THR A 10 0.50 -7.98 3.72
N ILE A 11 0.24 -6.84 4.36
CA ILE A 11 1.22 -6.19 5.24
C ILE A 11 1.54 -7.03 6.49
N ALA A 12 0.67 -7.96 6.88
CA ALA A 12 0.89 -8.87 7.99
C ALA A 12 2.09 -9.80 7.78
N CYS A 13 2.56 -10.05 6.55
CA CYS A 13 3.80 -10.79 6.34
C CYS A 13 5.03 -10.07 6.95
N GLY A 14 4.91 -8.76 7.19
CA GLY A 14 5.87 -7.98 7.96
C GLY A 14 6.13 -8.53 9.37
N ASP A 15 5.10 -9.08 10.02
CA ASP A 15 5.26 -9.69 11.34
C ASP A 15 6.17 -10.92 11.30
N PHE A 16 6.03 -11.75 10.26
CA PHE A 16 6.93 -12.87 10.00
C PHE A 16 8.34 -12.40 9.65
N LEU A 17 8.45 -11.38 8.78
CA LEU A 17 9.75 -10.79 8.44
C LEU A 17 10.50 -10.27 9.67
N LYS A 18 9.81 -9.68 10.67
CA LYS A 18 10.45 -9.26 11.92
C LYS A 18 10.93 -10.42 12.79
N GLN A 19 10.35 -11.61 12.68
CA GLN A 19 10.88 -12.80 13.37
C GLN A 19 12.20 -13.26 12.74
N GLN A 20 12.31 -13.19 11.41
CA GLN A 20 13.52 -13.60 10.68
C GLN A 20 14.59 -12.49 10.69
N PHE A 21 14.15 -11.23 10.61
CA PHE A 21 14.96 -10.02 10.51
C PHE A 21 14.45 -8.98 11.52
N PRO A 22 14.87 -9.04 12.80
CA PRO A 22 14.33 -8.18 13.87
C PRO A 22 14.47 -6.66 13.63
N GLY A 23 15.44 -6.24 12.83
CA GLY A 23 15.63 -4.84 12.43
C GLY A 23 14.74 -4.38 11.25
N SER A 24 14.00 -5.29 10.62
CA SER A 24 13.15 -4.96 9.48
C SER A 24 11.99 -4.03 9.89
N LYS A 25 11.61 -3.15 8.96
CA LYS A 25 10.53 -2.17 9.16
C LYS A 25 9.25 -2.58 8.44
N ILE A 26 8.11 -2.30 9.08
CA ILE A 26 6.77 -2.43 8.49
C ILE A 26 6.21 -1.04 8.21
N VAL A 27 5.99 -0.73 6.94
CA VAL A 27 5.52 0.58 6.48
C VAL A 27 4.12 0.46 5.87
N ALA A 28 3.14 1.06 6.53
CA ALA A 28 1.77 1.14 6.05
C ALA A 28 1.62 2.33 5.10
N SER A 29 1.15 2.06 3.88
CA SER A 29 0.82 3.10 2.90
C SER A 29 -0.69 3.37 2.87
N GLU A 30 -1.08 4.63 2.76
CA GLU A 30 -2.47 5.06 2.61
C GLU A 30 -2.59 6.23 1.61
N ALA A 31 -3.81 6.61 1.24
CA ALA A 31 -4.03 7.80 0.42
C ALA A 31 -4.01 9.07 1.28
N LEU A 32 -3.36 10.13 0.80
CA LEU A 32 -3.35 11.43 1.47
C LEU A 32 -4.74 12.05 1.54
N GLN A 33 -5.60 11.75 0.58
CA GLN A 33 -6.99 12.21 0.54
C GLN A 33 -7.89 11.49 1.56
N CYS A 34 -7.49 10.32 2.06
CA CYS A 34 -8.15 9.63 3.17
C CYS A 34 -7.12 9.17 4.23
N PRO A 35 -6.49 10.12 4.97
CA PRO A 35 -5.33 9.83 5.80
C PRO A 35 -5.77 9.32 7.19
N THR A 36 -6.37 8.13 7.23
CA THR A 36 -6.96 7.54 8.45
C THR A 36 -5.89 7.21 9.49
N LEU A 37 -4.75 6.65 9.09
CA LEU A 37 -3.66 6.30 10.01
C LEU A 37 -2.87 7.54 10.42
N LEU A 38 -2.48 8.38 9.45
CA LEU A 38 -1.63 9.54 9.66
C LEU A 38 -2.34 10.61 10.49
N ASN A 39 -3.58 10.97 10.12
CA ASN A 39 -4.26 12.15 10.66
C ASN A 39 -5.59 11.86 11.38
N ASN A 40 -5.97 10.59 11.59
CA ASN A 40 -7.35 10.22 11.94
C ASN A 40 -8.37 10.83 10.96
N GLY A 41 -7.97 10.97 9.69
CA GLY A 41 -8.75 11.63 8.65
C GLY A 41 -9.69 10.70 7.92
N PHE A 42 -10.53 11.31 7.08
CA PHE A 42 -11.47 10.65 6.19
C PHE A 42 -11.55 11.42 4.87
N GLY A 43 -11.97 10.76 3.80
CA GLY A 43 -12.17 11.35 2.49
C GLY A 43 -12.34 10.27 1.44
N ASP A 44 -12.32 10.65 0.18
CA ASP A 44 -12.38 9.72 -0.96
C ASP A 44 -11.10 9.85 -1.78
N HIS A 45 -10.67 8.75 -2.41
CA HIS A 45 -9.47 8.74 -3.24
C HIS A 45 -9.59 7.79 -4.41
N ARG A 46 -8.65 7.91 -5.35
CA ARG A 46 -8.60 7.11 -6.58
C ARG A 46 -7.59 5.97 -6.56
N ILE A 47 -6.89 5.76 -5.43
CA ILE A 47 -5.97 4.62 -5.29
C ILE A 47 -6.78 3.34 -5.10
N GLU A 48 -7.12 2.66 -6.18
CA GLU A 48 -7.93 1.44 -6.12
C GLU A 48 -7.16 0.25 -5.50
N GLY A 49 -7.88 -0.59 -4.76
CA GLY A 49 -7.32 -1.78 -4.09
C GLY A 49 -6.79 -1.54 -2.66
N ILE A 50 -6.85 -0.30 -2.15
CA ILE A 50 -6.50 0.04 -0.77
C ILE A 50 -7.76 0.33 0.05
N GLY A 51 -7.61 0.43 1.38
CA GLY A 51 -8.71 0.41 2.33
C GLY A 51 -8.98 1.79 2.92
N ASP A 52 -10.25 2.14 2.96
CA ASP A 52 -10.69 3.48 3.30
C ASP A 52 -11.29 3.55 4.71
N LYS A 53 -11.13 4.71 5.36
CA LYS A 53 -11.95 5.24 6.47
C LYS A 53 -11.99 4.44 7.77
N HIS A 54 -11.25 3.34 7.90
CA HIS A 54 -11.13 2.62 9.17
C HIS A 54 -9.85 1.80 9.23
N VAL A 55 -9.47 1.39 10.44
CA VAL A 55 -8.36 0.46 10.66
C VAL A 55 -8.91 -0.97 10.67
N PRO A 56 -8.48 -1.87 9.76
CA PRO A 56 -8.94 -3.25 9.74
C PRO A 56 -8.65 -3.96 11.07
N TRP A 57 -9.56 -4.84 11.50
CA TRP A 57 -9.41 -5.58 12.76
C TRP A 57 -8.09 -6.34 12.84
N VAL A 58 -7.70 -6.96 11.72
CA VAL A 58 -6.51 -7.81 11.60
C VAL A 58 -5.20 -7.05 11.41
N HIS A 59 -5.22 -5.72 11.29
CA HIS A 59 -4.00 -4.94 11.12
C HIS A 59 -3.23 -4.85 12.45
N ASN A 60 -2.06 -5.48 12.56
CA ASN A 60 -1.22 -5.42 13.76
C ASN A 60 -0.49 -4.07 13.94
N ILE A 61 -1.22 -3.03 14.36
CA ILE A 61 -0.69 -1.68 14.55
C ILE A 61 0.44 -1.62 15.59
N LYS A 62 0.44 -2.52 16.58
CA LYS A 62 1.50 -2.59 17.61
C LYS A 62 2.88 -2.80 16.96
N ASN A 63 2.93 -3.48 15.82
CA ASN A 63 4.16 -3.80 15.10
C ASN A 63 4.43 -2.94 13.85
N THR A 64 3.50 -2.05 13.46
CA THR A 64 3.68 -1.10 12.35
C THR A 64 4.66 0.01 12.75
N ASP A 65 5.70 0.23 11.96
CA ASP A 65 6.77 1.18 12.30
C ASP A 65 6.58 2.56 11.67
N MET A 66 5.88 2.65 10.55
CA MET A 66 5.75 3.89 9.81
C MET A 66 4.44 3.94 9.03
N VAL A 67 3.91 5.15 8.87
CA VAL A 67 2.81 5.46 7.94
C VAL A 67 3.34 6.41 6.88
N VAL A 68 2.97 6.15 5.63
CA VAL A 68 3.25 7.00 4.48
C VAL A 68 1.95 7.27 3.74
N ALA A 69 1.61 8.55 3.56
CA ALA A 69 0.47 8.92 2.74
C ALA A 69 0.91 9.37 1.34
N ILE A 70 0.22 8.85 0.32
CA ILE A 70 0.46 9.15 -1.09
C ILE A 70 -0.70 9.99 -1.63
N ASP A 71 -0.40 11.16 -2.18
CA ASP A 71 -1.37 11.94 -2.97
C ASP A 71 -1.81 11.12 -4.17
N ASP A 72 -3.10 10.80 -4.25
CA ASP A 72 -3.66 9.97 -5.33
C ASP A 72 -3.48 10.55 -6.73
N ASN A 73 -3.20 11.86 -6.88
CA ASN A 73 -2.81 12.44 -8.16
C ASN A 73 -1.52 11.82 -8.70
N ALA A 74 -0.58 11.43 -7.83
CA ALA A 74 0.70 10.88 -8.26
C ALA A 74 0.53 9.52 -8.96
N PRO A 75 -0.03 8.46 -8.34
CA PRO A 75 -0.22 7.19 -9.04
C PRO A 75 -1.16 7.31 -10.23
N MET A 76 -2.20 8.17 -10.18
CA MET A 76 -3.09 8.37 -11.34
C MET A 76 -2.40 9.00 -12.54
N ASN A 77 -1.48 9.95 -12.35
CA ASN A 77 -0.74 10.53 -13.46
C ASN A 77 0.40 9.63 -13.94
N ILE A 78 1.11 8.96 -13.04
CA ILE A 78 2.15 7.98 -13.40
C ILE A 78 1.53 6.81 -14.18
N MET A 79 0.32 6.38 -13.82
CA MET A 79 -0.42 5.39 -14.58
C MET A 79 -0.55 5.78 -16.05
N ARG A 80 -0.89 7.04 -16.36
CA ARG A 80 -0.92 7.50 -17.77
C ARG A 80 0.45 7.40 -18.43
N LEU A 81 1.49 7.86 -17.73
CA LEU A 81 2.87 7.80 -18.24
C LEU A 81 3.32 6.36 -18.57
N PHE A 82 2.87 5.36 -17.80
CA PHE A 82 3.25 3.96 -18.00
C PHE A 82 2.48 3.25 -19.11
N ASN A 83 1.27 3.73 -19.44
CA ASN A 83 0.35 3.05 -20.35
C ASN A 83 0.10 3.78 -21.67
N ASP A 84 0.49 5.04 -21.79
CA ASP A 84 0.41 5.82 -23.03
C ASP A 84 1.70 5.68 -23.87
N GLU A 85 1.57 5.57 -25.20
CA GLU A 85 2.70 5.41 -26.13
C GLU A 85 3.72 6.56 -26.02
N ILE A 86 3.26 7.81 -25.88
CA ILE A 86 4.13 8.99 -25.71
C ILE A 86 4.85 8.93 -24.36
N GLY A 87 4.18 8.43 -23.33
CA GLY A 87 4.79 8.22 -22.01
C GLY A 87 5.88 7.17 -22.04
N GLN A 88 5.65 6.06 -22.74
CA GLN A 88 6.64 5.00 -22.92
C GLN A 88 7.84 5.48 -23.76
N GLU A 89 7.60 6.18 -24.88
CA GLU A 89 8.64 6.82 -25.69
C GLU A 89 9.48 7.78 -24.85
N PHE A 90 8.83 8.62 -24.04
CA PHE A 90 9.52 9.54 -23.15
C PHE A 90 10.43 8.80 -22.16
N LEU A 91 9.96 7.73 -21.52
CA LEU A 91 10.75 6.94 -20.57
C LEU A 91 11.97 6.27 -21.23
N VAL A 92 11.81 5.72 -22.44
CA VAL A 92 12.93 5.18 -23.21
C VAL A 92 13.95 6.28 -23.53
N ASN A 93 13.49 7.47 -23.93
CA ASN A 93 14.35 8.62 -24.16
C ASN A 93 15.05 9.14 -22.88
N GLN A 94 14.51 8.87 -21.68
CA GLN A 94 15.18 9.12 -20.40
C GLN A 94 16.22 8.04 -20.05
N GLY A 95 16.37 7.00 -20.88
CA GLY A 95 17.34 5.92 -20.68
C GLY A 95 16.80 4.72 -19.91
N VAL A 96 15.48 4.63 -19.69
CA VAL A 96 14.87 3.40 -19.17
C VAL A 96 14.86 2.35 -20.27
N GLU A 97 15.29 1.13 -19.96
CA GLU A 97 15.35 0.04 -20.93
C GLU A 97 13.93 -0.35 -21.41
N GLU A 98 13.79 -0.61 -22.71
CA GLU A 98 12.49 -0.80 -23.37
C GLU A 98 11.72 -2.01 -22.81
N SER A 99 12.40 -3.13 -22.52
CA SER A 99 11.77 -4.30 -21.90
C SER A 99 11.25 -4.03 -20.49
N MET A 100 11.89 -3.13 -19.74
CA MET A 100 11.40 -2.63 -18.45
C MET A 100 10.18 -1.73 -18.63
N VAL A 101 10.21 -0.80 -19.59
CA VAL A 101 9.07 0.09 -19.89
C VAL A 101 7.81 -0.72 -20.21
N HIS A 102 7.93 -1.78 -21.00
CA HIS A 102 6.81 -2.68 -21.32
C HIS A 102 6.25 -3.47 -20.13
N GLN A 103 7.03 -3.60 -19.05
CA GLN A 103 6.59 -4.24 -17.81
C GLN A 103 5.91 -3.26 -16.85
N LEU A 104 6.02 -1.94 -17.04
CA LEU A 104 5.42 -0.95 -16.13
C LEU A 104 3.88 -1.03 -16.08
N ARG A 105 3.24 -1.53 -17.14
CA ARG A 105 1.79 -1.84 -17.15
C ARG A 105 1.37 -2.94 -16.16
N LEU A 106 2.33 -3.72 -15.64
CA LEU A 106 2.06 -4.69 -14.58
C LEU A 106 1.86 -4.02 -13.21
N LEU A 107 2.06 -2.70 -13.12
CA LEU A 107 1.76 -1.92 -11.92
C LEU A 107 0.39 -1.25 -12.06
N GLY A 108 -0.61 -1.80 -11.37
CA GLY A 108 -1.87 -1.11 -11.10
C GLY A 108 -1.67 0.12 -10.19
N ILE A 109 -2.75 0.86 -9.94
CA ILE A 109 -2.71 2.17 -9.26
C ILE A 109 -2.10 2.07 -7.85
N SER A 110 -2.51 1.07 -7.06
CA SER A 110 -1.94 0.83 -5.72
C SER A 110 -0.54 0.21 -5.77
N GLY A 111 -0.19 -0.53 -6.82
CA GLY A 111 1.18 -0.94 -7.10
C GLY A 111 2.11 0.25 -7.31
N ILE A 112 1.69 1.25 -8.09
CA ILE A 112 2.43 2.51 -8.26
C ILE A 112 2.54 3.26 -6.92
N ALA A 113 1.45 3.36 -6.15
CA ALA A 113 1.48 3.98 -4.83
C ALA A 113 2.47 3.27 -3.88
N ASN A 114 2.52 1.95 -3.91
CA ASN A 114 3.48 1.14 -3.15
C ASN A 114 4.93 1.42 -3.55
N VAL A 115 5.22 1.61 -4.84
CA VAL A 115 6.55 2.00 -5.32
C VAL A 115 6.91 3.41 -4.85
N LEU A 116 5.98 4.37 -4.92
CA LEU A 116 6.20 5.71 -4.38
C LEU A 116 6.48 5.67 -2.87
N THR A 117 5.73 4.86 -2.11
CA THR A 117 6.02 4.64 -0.69
C THR A 117 7.39 4.03 -0.46
N ALA A 118 7.83 3.07 -1.29
CA ALA A 118 9.18 2.52 -1.22
C ALA A 118 10.25 3.60 -1.41
N VAL A 119 10.05 4.48 -2.40
CA VAL A 119 10.96 5.62 -2.65
C VAL A 119 10.97 6.58 -1.46
N LYS A 120 9.82 6.94 -0.91
CA LYS A 120 9.72 7.80 0.29
C LYS A 120 10.42 7.18 1.50
N PHE A 121 10.20 5.89 1.73
CA PHE A 121 10.83 5.13 2.80
C PHE A 121 12.36 5.10 2.64
N ALA A 122 12.84 4.81 1.43
CA ALA A 122 14.27 4.79 1.14
C ALA A 122 14.93 6.17 1.35
N LYS A 123 14.28 7.24 0.88
CA LYS A 123 14.76 8.61 1.11
C LYS A 123 14.74 9.00 2.59
N TYR A 124 13.70 8.61 3.33
CA TYR A 124 13.56 8.95 4.75
C TYR A 124 14.67 8.32 5.62
N TYR A 125 15.02 7.06 5.34
CA TYR A 125 16.07 6.35 6.08
C TYR A 125 17.46 6.46 5.42
N GLU A 126 17.61 7.29 4.38
CA GLU A 126 18.88 7.47 3.65
C GLU A 126 19.48 6.13 3.18
N MET A 127 18.62 5.23 2.71
CA MET A 127 19.00 3.88 2.29
C MET A 127 19.97 3.91 1.11
N THR A 128 20.83 2.89 1.07
CA THR A 128 21.89 2.72 0.08
C THR A 128 21.66 1.45 -0.75
N GLU A 129 22.63 1.12 -1.61
CA GLU A 129 22.62 -0.13 -2.40
C GLU A 129 22.73 -1.40 -1.55
N ASP A 130 23.14 -1.29 -0.29
CA ASP A 130 23.23 -2.40 0.66
C ASP A 130 21.88 -2.72 1.34
N ASP A 131 20.88 -1.87 1.15
CA ASP A 131 19.58 -2.00 1.80
C ASP A 131 18.50 -2.59 0.87
N VAL A 132 17.52 -3.28 1.46
CA VAL A 132 16.45 -3.94 0.71
C VAL A 132 15.07 -3.40 1.09
N VAL A 133 14.33 -2.94 0.08
CA VAL A 133 12.91 -2.61 0.21
C VAL A 133 12.07 -3.68 -0.51
N LEU A 134 11.27 -4.41 0.27
CA LEU A 134 10.25 -5.30 -0.26
C LEU A 134 8.92 -4.54 -0.41
N THR A 135 8.28 -4.68 -1.57
CA THR A 135 6.96 -4.14 -1.87
C THR A 135 6.16 -5.10 -2.75
N VAL A 136 4.89 -4.79 -3.03
CA VAL A 136 3.99 -5.64 -3.82
C VAL A 136 3.33 -4.83 -4.94
N ALA A 137 3.45 -5.33 -6.17
CA ALA A 137 2.59 -4.97 -7.29
C ALA A 137 1.30 -5.80 -7.18
N THR A 138 0.22 -5.18 -6.73
CA THR A 138 -1.02 -5.85 -6.31
C THR A 138 -1.78 -6.48 -7.48
N ASP A 139 -1.77 -5.82 -8.61
CA ASP A 139 -2.52 -6.14 -9.83
C ASP A 139 -1.91 -5.39 -11.03
N SER A 140 -2.33 -5.78 -12.23
CA SER A 140 -1.94 -5.12 -13.49
C SER A 140 -2.96 -4.08 -13.92
N MET A 141 -2.56 -3.25 -14.88
CA MET A 141 -3.44 -2.26 -15.53
C MET A 141 -4.56 -2.86 -16.37
N ASP A 142 -4.54 -4.17 -16.62
CA ASP A 142 -5.62 -4.86 -17.34
C ASP A 142 -6.97 -4.72 -16.60
N MET A 143 -6.95 -4.51 -15.29
CA MET A 143 -8.13 -4.30 -14.46
C MET A 143 -8.65 -2.85 -14.47
N TYR A 144 -7.88 -1.90 -15.00
CA TYR A 144 -8.10 -0.45 -14.85
C TYR A 144 -8.25 0.30 -16.18
N GLY A 145 -8.57 -0.40 -17.28
CA GLY A 145 -8.73 0.23 -18.60
C GLY A 145 -9.68 1.45 -18.61
N SER A 146 -10.79 1.37 -17.86
CA SER A 146 -11.73 2.49 -17.72
C SER A 146 -11.13 3.71 -17.01
N ARG A 147 -10.16 3.53 -16.11
CA ARG A 147 -9.47 4.65 -15.44
C ARG A 147 -8.57 5.42 -16.40
N VAL A 148 -7.96 4.73 -17.37
CA VAL A 148 -7.16 5.36 -18.42
C VAL A 148 -8.06 6.24 -19.30
N GLU A 149 -9.18 5.69 -19.76
CA GLU A 149 -10.16 6.42 -20.57
C GLU A 149 -10.72 7.66 -19.84
N GLU A 150 -11.05 7.54 -18.56
CA GLU A 150 -11.52 8.67 -17.75
C GLU A 150 -10.46 9.77 -17.59
N MET A 151 -9.20 9.38 -17.37
CA MET A 151 -8.09 10.33 -17.26
C MET A 151 -7.84 11.06 -18.59
N ASP A 152 -7.94 10.36 -19.72
CA ASP A 152 -7.80 10.97 -21.04
C ASP A 152 -8.98 11.88 -21.38
N ALA A 153 -10.20 11.53 -20.98
CA ALA A 153 -11.35 12.42 -21.12
C ALA A 153 -11.20 13.70 -20.28
N ALA A 154 -10.61 13.59 -19.07
CA ALA A 154 -10.43 14.72 -18.16
C ALA A 154 -9.26 15.64 -18.56
N HIS A 155 -8.19 15.09 -19.12
CA HIS A 155 -6.93 15.80 -19.35
C HIS A 155 -6.53 15.94 -20.83
N GLY A 156 -7.23 15.28 -21.75
CA GLY A 156 -6.84 15.17 -23.16
C GLY A 156 -5.70 14.19 -23.37
N ALA A 157 -5.35 13.94 -24.64
CA ALA A 157 -4.25 13.05 -25.00
C ALA A 157 -2.91 13.50 -24.37
N LEU A 158 -2.10 12.53 -23.92
CA LEU A 158 -0.82 12.83 -23.29
C LEU A 158 0.16 13.44 -24.31
N SER A 159 0.68 14.63 -24.02
CA SER A 159 1.77 15.21 -24.80
C SER A 159 3.13 14.88 -24.21
N MET A 160 4.20 15.05 -25.00
CA MET A 160 5.57 14.91 -24.52
C MET A 160 5.89 15.88 -23.36
N LEU A 161 5.26 17.06 -23.35
CA LEU A 161 5.39 18.04 -22.26
C LEU A 161 4.70 17.56 -20.99
N ASP A 162 3.53 16.93 -21.12
CA ASP A 162 2.82 16.34 -19.98
C ASP A 162 3.61 15.16 -19.42
N ALA A 163 4.13 14.27 -20.28
CA ALA A 163 4.98 13.15 -19.87
C ALA A 163 6.21 13.63 -19.07
N ALA A 164 6.90 14.66 -19.56
CA ALA A 164 8.01 15.29 -18.85
C ALA A 164 7.56 15.89 -17.50
N GLY A 165 6.41 16.56 -17.46
CA GLY A 165 5.84 17.13 -16.24
C GLY A 165 5.50 16.08 -15.19
N ILE A 166 4.87 14.97 -15.60
CA ILE A 166 4.53 13.85 -14.72
C ILE A 166 5.78 13.19 -14.17
N TYR A 167 6.75 12.88 -15.04
CA TYR A 167 8.02 12.25 -14.65
C TYR A 167 8.79 13.11 -13.63
N GLN A 168 8.97 14.40 -13.93
CA GLN A 168 9.71 15.30 -13.04
C GLN A 168 8.98 15.54 -11.72
N ARG A 169 7.66 15.72 -11.75
CA ARG A 169 6.87 16.02 -10.54
C ARG A 169 6.70 14.81 -9.64
N TYR A 170 6.25 13.68 -10.18
CA TYR A 170 5.75 12.57 -9.38
C TYR A 170 6.77 11.44 -9.17
N ILE A 171 7.75 11.29 -10.07
CA ILE A 171 8.80 10.27 -9.94
C ILE A 171 10.09 10.90 -9.40
N MET A 172 10.66 11.87 -10.12
CA MET A 172 11.92 12.49 -9.69
C MET A 172 11.73 13.39 -8.47
N GLY A 173 10.61 14.10 -8.44
CA GLY A 173 10.21 15.03 -7.39
C GLY A 173 9.60 14.39 -6.14
N THR A 174 9.55 13.05 -6.01
CA THR A 174 9.00 12.41 -4.81
C THR A 174 9.80 12.84 -3.56
N THR A 175 9.15 13.54 -2.62
CA THR A 175 9.79 14.01 -1.37
C THR A 175 9.43 13.11 -0.19
N ILE A 176 9.91 13.45 1.02
CA ILE A 176 9.55 12.75 2.28
C ILE A 176 8.35 13.38 2.99
N ASP A 177 7.53 14.12 2.26
CA ASP A 177 6.28 14.68 2.75
C ASP A 177 5.29 13.58 3.17
N HIS A 178 4.48 13.86 4.18
CA HIS A 178 3.45 12.95 4.69
C HIS A 178 3.97 11.56 5.11
N VAL A 179 5.19 11.53 5.67
CA VAL A 179 5.83 10.36 6.27
C VAL A 179 5.88 10.53 7.79
N GLN A 180 5.47 9.52 8.55
CA GLN A 180 5.57 9.50 10.02
C GLN A 180 6.15 8.17 10.51
N GLU A 181 7.33 8.19 11.11
CA GLU A 181 7.79 7.08 11.96
C GLU A 181 6.95 7.04 13.24
N LEU A 182 6.44 5.87 13.59
CA LEU A 182 5.50 5.68 14.69
C LEU A 182 6.21 5.26 15.97
N GLY A 183 6.08 6.10 17.00
CA GLY A 183 6.40 5.71 18.37
C GLY A 183 5.29 4.89 19.02
N TYR A 184 5.48 4.52 20.28
CA TYR A 184 4.51 3.70 21.03
C TYR A 184 3.11 4.34 21.08
N TYR A 185 3.04 5.65 21.37
CA TYR A 185 1.76 6.35 21.50
C TYR A 185 1.09 6.64 20.15
N ASP A 186 1.85 6.79 19.07
CA ASP A 186 1.28 6.90 17.72
C ASP A 186 0.61 5.59 17.31
N ARG A 187 1.31 4.46 17.51
CA ARG A 187 0.73 3.13 17.30
C ARG A 187 -0.50 2.92 18.17
N LYS A 188 -0.46 3.32 19.44
CA LYS A 188 -1.60 3.18 20.36
C LYS A 188 -2.80 4.04 19.93
N ARG A 189 -2.56 5.28 19.48
CA ARG A 189 -3.60 6.16 18.93
C ARG A 189 -4.28 5.50 17.74
N ILE A 190 -3.51 5.02 16.78
CA ILE A 190 -4.04 4.38 15.57
C ILE A 190 -4.78 3.08 15.93
N HIS A 191 -4.24 2.25 16.83
CA HIS A 191 -4.91 1.04 17.33
C HIS A 191 -6.28 1.35 17.92
N ASN A 192 -6.39 2.41 18.72
CA ASN A 192 -7.64 2.80 19.35
C ASN A 192 -8.73 3.21 18.34
N LEU A 193 -8.38 3.60 17.11
CA LEU A 193 -9.39 3.87 16.06
C LEU A 193 -10.24 2.63 15.74
N LYS A 194 -9.70 1.43 15.93
CA LYS A 194 -10.46 0.18 15.75
C LYS A 194 -11.69 0.12 16.67
N TYR A 195 -11.68 0.80 17.82
CA TYR A 195 -12.78 0.78 18.77
C TYR A 195 -14.10 1.23 18.12
N TYR A 196 -14.08 2.34 17.39
CA TYR A 196 -15.29 2.95 16.84
C TYR A 196 -15.95 2.08 15.77
N THR A 197 -15.15 1.42 14.93
CA THR A 197 -15.71 0.50 13.92
C THR A 197 -16.04 -0.84 14.55
N TRP A 198 -15.09 -1.46 15.23
CA TRP A 198 -15.21 -2.87 15.59
C TRP A 198 -16.02 -3.11 16.85
N VAL A 199 -15.82 -2.29 17.89
CA VAL A 199 -16.52 -2.45 19.16
C VAL A 199 -17.91 -1.82 19.08
N GLU A 200 -18.00 -0.55 18.71
CA GLU A 200 -19.28 0.17 18.72
C GLU A 200 -20.24 -0.27 17.60
N GLN A 201 -19.73 -0.63 16.42
CA GLN A 201 -20.58 -0.88 15.23
C GLN A 201 -20.64 -2.35 14.80
N GLN A 202 -19.54 -3.11 14.95
CA GLN A 202 -19.44 -4.49 14.43
C GLN A 202 -19.51 -5.58 15.52
N GLY A 203 -19.77 -5.20 16.78
CA GLY A 203 -20.06 -6.15 17.87
C GLY A 203 -18.85 -6.87 18.47
N LYS A 204 -17.62 -6.38 18.26
CA LYS A 204 -16.46 -6.80 19.05
C LYS A 204 -16.58 -6.31 20.48
N THR A 205 -15.98 -7.03 21.41
CA THR A 205 -15.96 -6.67 22.82
C THR A 205 -14.80 -5.73 23.16
N TYR A 206 -14.95 -4.96 24.24
CA TYR A 206 -13.86 -4.17 24.81
C TYR A 206 -12.63 -5.04 25.13
N ASP A 207 -12.86 -6.21 25.71
CA ASP A 207 -11.77 -7.13 26.08
C ASP A 207 -11.01 -7.64 24.86
N GLU A 208 -11.69 -7.92 23.74
CA GLU A 208 -11.04 -8.36 22.49
C GLU A 208 -10.07 -7.30 21.93
N ILE A 209 -10.44 -6.01 21.95
CA ILE A 209 -9.55 -4.94 21.45
C ILE A 209 -8.41 -4.65 22.42
N GLN A 210 -8.62 -4.81 23.73
CA GLN A 210 -7.54 -4.71 24.72
C GLN A 210 -6.56 -5.88 24.56
N ALA A 211 -7.03 -7.10 24.30
CA ALA A 211 -6.18 -8.27 24.07
C ALA A 211 -5.21 -8.06 22.91
N GLN A 212 -5.64 -7.45 21.79
CA GLN A 212 -4.74 -7.10 20.69
C GLN A 212 -3.53 -6.26 21.09
N TRP A 213 -3.64 -5.47 22.16
CA TRP A 213 -2.58 -4.59 22.64
C TRP A 213 -1.77 -5.19 23.80
N TYR A 214 -2.44 -5.79 24.78
CA TYR A 214 -1.84 -6.22 26.04
C TYR A 214 -1.57 -7.72 26.16
N ASP A 215 -2.22 -8.56 25.35
CA ASP A 215 -1.90 -9.98 25.29
C ASP A 215 -0.79 -10.20 24.26
N ASP A 216 0.43 -10.45 24.75
CA ASP A 216 1.62 -10.68 23.91
C ASP A 216 1.52 -11.95 23.06
N SER A 217 0.60 -12.86 23.39
CA SER A 217 0.32 -14.07 22.61
C SER A 217 -0.75 -13.88 21.53
N TYR A 218 -1.49 -12.77 21.53
CA TYR A 218 -2.62 -12.55 20.63
C TYR A 218 -2.21 -12.76 19.17
N TRP A 219 -1.21 -12.02 18.70
CA TRP A 219 -0.78 -12.06 17.30
C TRP A 219 0.01 -13.32 16.95
N THR A 220 0.86 -13.81 17.85
CA THR A 220 1.64 -15.04 17.60
C THR A 220 0.76 -16.28 17.53
N SER A 221 -0.34 -16.33 18.30
CA SER A 221 -1.33 -17.41 18.23
C SER A 221 -2.06 -17.46 16.88
N ILE A 222 -2.24 -16.32 16.23
CA ILE A 222 -2.87 -16.24 14.90
C ILE A 222 -1.92 -16.77 13.83
N HIS A 223 -0.63 -16.42 13.89
CA HIS A 223 0.37 -16.97 12.97
C HIS A 223 0.48 -18.50 13.05
N GLY A 224 0.29 -19.07 14.24
CA GLY A 224 0.25 -20.52 14.44
C GLY A 224 -0.88 -21.25 13.69
N LYS A 225 -1.83 -20.52 13.09
CA LYS A 225 -2.95 -21.09 12.32
C LYS A 225 -2.71 -21.07 10.80
N ALA A 226 -1.54 -20.63 10.32
CA ALA A 226 -1.25 -20.53 8.89
C ALA A 226 -1.53 -21.86 8.15
N ASP A 227 -0.96 -22.98 8.61
CA ASP A 227 -1.17 -24.31 8.01
C ASP A 227 -2.65 -24.74 8.01
N GLU A 228 -3.41 -24.36 9.05
CA GLU A 228 -4.84 -24.67 9.13
C GLU A 228 -5.64 -23.86 8.11
N ILE A 229 -5.35 -22.55 8.01
CA ILE A 229 -5.97 -21.65 7.05
C ILE A 229 -5.67 -22.12 5.63
N ASP A 230 -4.43 -22.50 5.33
CA ASP A 230 -4.02 -23.00 4.02
C ASP A 230 -4.79 -24.27 3.65
N ARG A 231 -4.94 -25.22 4.59
CA ARG A 231 -5.78 -26.41 4.38
C ARG A 231 -7.24 -26.06 4.07
N LEU A 232 -7.79 -25.07 4.78
CA LEU A 232 -9.18 -24.62 4.54
C LEU A 232 -9.34 -23.94 3.18
N ILE A 233 -8.35 -23.14 2.75
CA ILE A 233 -8.33 -22.50 1.43
C ILE A 233 -8.26 -23.55 0.33
N MET A 234 -7.37 -24.54 0.44
CA MET A 234 -7.27 -25.64 -0.52
C MET A 234 -8.59 -26.41 -0.61
N ALA A 235 -9.17 -26.80 0.52
CA ALA A 235 -10.45 -27.49 0.55
C ALA A 235 -11.61 -26.65 -0.05
N PHE A 236 -11.59 -25.33 0.12
CA PHE A 236 -12.55 -24.44 -0.52
C PHE A 236 -12.36 -24.40 -2.04
N ASN A 237 -11.12 -24.22 -2.51
CA ASN A 237 -10.80 -24.16 -3.93
C ASN A 237 -11.18 -25.46 -4.65
N GLU A 238 -10.92 -26.62 -4.03
CA GLU A 238 -11.35 -27.93 -4.56
C GLU A 238 -12.88 -28.01 -4.72
N ARG A 239 -13.65 -27.49 -3.76
CA ARG A 239 -15.12 -27.49 -3.84
C ARG A 239 -15.66 -26.60 -4.95
N VAL A 240 -15.02 -25.46 -5.21
CA VAL A 240 -15.48 -24.48 -6.21
C VAL A 240 -15.01 -24.84 -7.62
N GLN A 241 -13.86 -25.50 -7.77
CA GLN A 241 -13.39 -26.00 -9.07
C GLN A 241 -14.08 -27.29 -9.52
N GLY A 242 -14.65 -28.05 -8.59
CA GLY A 242 -15.33 -29.33 -8.86
C GLY A 242 -16.84 -29.25 -9.14
N GLY A 243 -17.42 -28.04 -9.25
CA GLY A 243 -18.84 -27.81 -9.56
C GLY A 243 -19.03 -27.05 -10.86
#